data_AF-A0A501WRE2-F1
#
_entry.id   AF-A0A501WRE2-F1
#
_cell.length_a   1.000
_cell.length_b   1.000
_cell.length_c   1.000
_cell.angle_alpha   90.00
_cell.angle_beta   90.00
_cell.angle_gamma   90.00
#
_symmetry.space_group_name_H-M   'P 1'
#
loop_
_entity.id
_entity.type
_entity.pdbx_description
1 polymer ?
#
loop_
_entity_poly.entity_id
_entity_poly.type
_entity_poly.pdbx_seq_one_letter_code
_entity_poly.pdbx_strand_id
1 'polypeptide(L)' 'MTRYCLTVACVSRRGIVAAIAGHLADTGCNITDSSQFDDSETGRFFMRVSFVSEEKADLASLREGFDAVAE' A
#
# COMPACT_ATOMS: atom_id res chain seq x y z
N MET A 1 -12.26 8.49 -12.09
CA MET A 1 -11.21 7.61 -11.54
C MET A 1 -10.20 8.48 -10.84
N THR A 2 -10.13 8.38 -9.52
CA THR A 2 -9.22 9.18 -8.69
C THR A 2 -7.90 8.45 -8.56
N ARG A 3 -6.79 9.17 -8.65
CA ARG A 3 -5.44 8.64 -8.51
C ARG A 3 -4.91 8.96 -7.12
N TYR A 4 -4.29 7.97 -6.49
CA TYR A 4 -3.71 8.08 -5.16
C TYR A 4 -2.27 7.57 -5.16
N CYS A 5 -1.52 7.97 -4.14
CA CYS A 5 -0.17 7.51 -3.88
C CYS A 5 -0.06 7.15 -2.39
N LEU A 6 0.38 5.92 -2.11
CA LEU A 6 0.70 5.43 -0.77
C LEU A 6 2.22 5.36 -0.63
N THR A 7 2.73 5.82 0.50
CA THR A 7 4.15 5.71 0.89
C THR A 7 4.24 4.98 2.23
N VAL A 8 5.10 3.96 2.30
CA VAL A 8 5.26 3.10 3.47
C VAL A 8 6.72 3.14 3.92
N ALA A 9 6.92 3.21 5.23
CA ALA A 9 8.21 3.02 5.89
C ALA A 9 7.98 2.24 7.20
N CYS A 10 8.51 1.03 7.30
CA CYS A 10 8.32 0.15 8.47
C CYS A 10 9.54 -0.74 8.71
N VAL A 11 9.50 -1.56 9.77
CA VAL A 11 10.47 -2.64 9.98
C VAL A 11 10.22 -3.72 8.93
N SER A 12 11.30 -4.21 8.29
CA SER A 12 11.17 -5.25 7.28
C SER A 12 10.63 -6.54 7.89
N ARG A 13 9.58 -7.08 7.28
CA ARG A 13 8.95 -8.36 7.63
C ARG A 13 8.36 -9.01 6.39
N ARG A 14 8.26 -10.35 6.42
CA ARG A 14 7.60 -11.10 5.36
C ARG A 14 6.14 -10.65 5.22
N GLY A 15 5.68 -10.46 3.99
CA GLY A 15 4.27 -10.25 3.69
C GLY A 15 3.83 -8.79 3.54
N ILE A 16 4.71 -7.79 3.74
CA ILE A 16 4.34 -6.36 3.61
C ILE A 16 3.72 -6.07 2.24
N VAL A 17 4.40 -6.45 1.16
CA VAL A 17 3.91 -6.22 -0.21
C VAL A 17 2.59 -6.94 -0.46
N ALA A 18 2.45 -8.18 0.03
CA ALA A 18 1.24 -8.98 -0.16
C ALA A 18 0.04 -8.38 0.57
N ALA A 19 0.22 -7.90 1.80
CA ALA A 19 -0.83 -7.27 2.58
C ALA A 19 -1.31 -5.96 1.94
N ILE A 20 -0.36 -5.12 1.48
CA ILE A 20 -0.69 -3.86 0.78
C ILE A 20 -1.42 -4.13 -0.53
N ALA A 21 -0.90 -5.04 -1.36
CA ALA A 21 -1.52 -5.35 -2.64
C ALA A 21 -2.90 -6.02 -2.48
N GLY A 22 -3.06 -6.90 -1.50
CA GLY A 22 -4.33 -7.53 -1.16
C GLY A 22 -5.38 -6.50 -0.76
N HIS A 23 -5.06 -5.60 0.19
CA HIS A 23 -5.96 -4.54 0.62
C HIS A 23 -6.39 -3.61 -0.53
N LEU A 24 -5.46 -3.22 -1.40
CA LEU A 24 -5.79 -2.40 -2.57
C LEU A 24 -6.70 -3.15 -3.54
N ALA A 25 -6.47 -4.44 -3.78
CA ALA A 25 -7.33 -5.24 -4.63
C ALA A 25 -8.75 -5.40 -4.04
N ASP A 26 -8.84 -5.69 -2.74
CA ASP A 26 -10.11 -5.87 -2.01
C ASP A 26 -10.94 -4.56 -1.94
N THR A 27 -10.29 -3.40 -2.08
CA THR A 27 -10.93 -2.08 -2.11
C THR A 27 -11.21 -1.54 -3.52
N GLY A 28 -11.12 -2.40 -4.54
CA GLY A 28 -11.39 -2.01 -5.94
C GLY A 28 -10.37 -1.01 -6.50
N CYS A 29 -9.13 -1.06 -5.99
CA CYS A 29 -8.03 -0.24 -6.46
C CYS A 29 -7.09 -1.03 -7.39
N ASN A 30 -6.69 -0.38 -8.47
CA ASN A 30 -5.77 -0.93 -9.46
C ASN A 30 -4.40 -0.24 -9.35
N ILE A 31 -3.34 -1.04 -9.12
CA ILE A 31 -1.97 -0.53 -8.99
C ILE A 31 -1.42 -0.17 -10.37
N THR A 32 -0.95 1.07 -10.51
CA THR A 32 -0.36 1.60 -11.76
C THR A 32 1.16 1.69 -11.72
N ASP A 33 1.73 1.82 -10.53
CA ASP A 33 3.18 1.90 -10.31
C ASP A 33 3.48 1.42 -8.89
N SER A 34 4.54 0.62 -8.73
CA SER A 34 4.96 0.10 -7.42
C SER A 34 6.48 0.03 -7.37
N SER A 35 7.06 0.72 -6.40
CA SER A 35 8.49 0.69 -6.11
C SER A 35 8.69 0.29 -4.65
N GLN A 36 9.58 -0.66 -4.39
CA GLN A 36 9.93 -1.09 -3.04
C GLN A 36 11.45 -1.21 -2.88
N PHE A 37 11.91 -0.93 -1.66
CA PHE A 37 13.30 -1.07 -1.25
C PHE A 37 13.35 -1.70 0.14
N ASP A 38 14.06 -2.83 0.24
CA ASP A 38 14.35 -3.51 1.49
C ASP A 38 15.81 -3.21 1.86
N ASP A 39 16.00 -2.49 2.95
CA ASP A 39 17.30 -2.15 3.49
C ASP A 39 17.70 -3.19 4.54
N SER A 40 18.51 -4.16 4.09
CA SER A 40 19.03 -5.22 4.96
C SER A 40 20.02 -4.74 6.02
N GLU A 41 20.63 -3.57 5.84
CA GLU A 41 21.58 -3.03 6.82
C GLU A 41 20.84 -2.41 8.02
N THR A 42 19.75 -1.69 7.75
CA THR A 42 18.95 -1.04 8.81
C THR A 42 17.73 -1.85 9.25
N GLY A 43 17.38 -2.92 8.52
CA GLY A 43 16.18 -3.72 8.76
C GLY A 43 14.89 -2.95 8.46
N ARG A 44 14.94 -1.96 7.56
CA ARG A 44 13.81 -1.10 7.19
C ARG A 44 13.29 -1.48 5.81
N PHE A 45 11.98 -1.35 5.65
CA PHE A 45 11.31 -1.51 4.37
C PHE A 45 10.64 -0.21 3.95
N PHE A 46 10.81 0.15 2.68
CA PHE A 46 10.22 1.34 2.06
C PHE A 46 9.44 0.94 0.82
N MET A 47 8.28 1.55 0.61
CA MET A 47 7.48 1.32 -0.59
C MET A 47 6.73 2.57 -1.00
N ARG A 48 6.57 2.76 -2.30
CA ARG A 48 5.71 3.77 -2.91
C ARG A 48 4.83 3.10 -3.96
N VAL A 49 3.51 3.26 -3.82
CA VAL A 49 2.52 2.67 -4.72
C VAL A 49 1.61 3.76 -5.25
N SER A 50 1.53 3.88 -6.57
CA SER A 50 0.53 4.73 -7.23
C SER A 50 -0.60 3.84 -7.75
N PHE A 51 -1.84 4.20 -7.45
CA PHE A 51 -3.01 3.39 -7.83
C PHE A 51 -4.21 4.26 -8.21
N VAL A 52 -5.16 3.63 -8.90
CA VAL A 52 -6.44 4.22 -9.30
C VAL A 52 -7.55 3.55 -8.53
N SER A 53 -8.44 4.34 -7.92
CA SER A 53 -9.69 3.84 -7.37
C SER A 53 -10.72 3.70 -8.51
N GLU A 54 -11.04 2.46 -8.86
CA GLU A 54 -11.97 2.13 -9.96
C GLU A 54 -13.42 2.10 -9.46
N GLU A 55 -13.64 1.64 -8.23
CA GLU A 55 -14.96 1.56 -7.58
C GLU A 55 -15.37 2.83 -6.81
N LYS A 56 -14.66 3.94 -7.02
CA LYS A 56 -14.89 5.24 -6.35
C LYS A 56 -14.76 5.19 -4.82
N ALA A 57 -13.97 4.26 -4.27
CA ALA A 57 -13.51 4.33 -2.89
C ALA A 57 -12.87 5.70 -2.62
N ASP A 58 -13.35 6.36 -1.56
CA ASP A 58 -12.81 7.63 -1.12
C ASP A 58 -11.56 7.43 -0.24
N LEU A 59 -10.80 8.51 -0.05
CA LEU A 59 -9.54 8.44 0.70
C LEU A 59 -9.74 8.07 2.17
N ALA A 60 -10.90 8.37 2.76
CA ALA A 60 -11.20 8.04 4.15
C ALA A 60 -11.34 6.52 4.33
N SER A 61 -12.14 5.88 3.47
CA SER A 61 -12.36 4.43 3.47
C SER A 61 -11.06 3.66 3.22
N LEU A 62 -10.24 4.16 2.28
CA LEU A 62 -8.93 3.55 1.98
C LEU A 62 -7.96 3.63 3.16
N ARG A 63 -8.04 4.69 3.98
CA ARG A 63 -7.21 4.86 5.18
C ARG A 63 -7.66 3.96 6.33
N GLU A 64 -8.95 3.94 6.66
CA GLU A 64 -9.47 3.10 7.75
C GLU A 64 -9.14 1.63 7.57
N GLY A 65 -9.31 1.08 6.36
CA GLY A 65 -8.97 -0.32 6.11
C GLY A 65 -7.46 -0.61 6.12
N PHE A 66 -6.62 0.42 5.97
CA PHE A 66 -5.17 0.25 5.97
C PHE A 66 -4.57 0.12 7.38
N ASP A 67 -5.29 0.56 8.43
CA ASP A 67 -4.81 0.46 9.81
C ASP A 67 -4.53 -1.00 10.20
N ALA A 68 -5.37 -1.94 9.74
CA ALA A 68 -5.16 -3.38 9.94
C ALA A 68 -3.93 -3.94 9.19
N VAL A 69 -3.48 -3.29 8.12
CA VAL A 69 -2.28 -3.65 7.36
C VAL A 69 -1.01 -3.05 8.01
N ALA A 70 -1.17 -1.92 8.70
CA ALA A 70 -0.10 -1.14 9.32
C ALA A 70 0.32 -1.65 10.71
N GLU A 71 -0.47 -2.51 11.36
CA GLU A 71 -0.22 -3.10 12.69
C GLU A 71 0.91 -4.15 12.71
#